data_AF-A0A7C4HEW7-F1
#
_entry.id   AF-A0A7C4HEW7-F1
#
_cell.length_a   1.000
_cell.length_b   1.000
_cell.length_c   1.000
_cell.angle_alpha   90.00
_cell.angle_beta   90.00
_cell.angle_gamma   90.00
#
_symmetry.space_group_name_H-M   'P 1'
#
loop_
_entity.id
_entity.type
_entity.pdbx_description
1 polymer ?
#
loop_
_entity_poly.entity_id
_entity_poly.type
_entity_poly.pdbx_seq_one_letter_code
_entity_poly.pdbx_strand_id
1 'polypeptide(L)'
;MLIERIVEEGVKALGRHIIVEAFDCDVETLNDTETLRSMLLNAVKAANMTVCGEVFHEFSPHGVTGVVVVKESHISIHTWPEYCYASIDIFTCGNYSNPWKAYQHIVETLKPKRIQVMELKRGVLKPGG
;
A
#
# COMPACT_ATOMS: atom_id res chain seq x y z
N MET A 1 11.89 11.75 8.65
CA MET A 1 10.73 11.23 7.92
C MET A 1 10.00 12.44 7.34
N LEU A 2 10.25 12.76 6.06
CA LEU A 2 9.47 13.81 5.37
C LEU A 2 8.19 13.14 4.87
N ILE A 3 7.08 13.45 5.54
CA ILE A 3 5.75 13.23 4.99
C ILE A 3 5.42 14.52 4.24
N GLU A 4 5.54 14.53 2.92
CA GLU A 4 5.03 15.64 2.13
C GLU A 4 3.50 15.49 2.02
N ARG A 5 2.78 16.10 2.96
CA ARG A 5 1.32 16.27 2.87
C ARG A 5 1.00 17.40 1.89
N ILE A 6 0.89 17.09 0.61
CA ILE A 6 0.17 17.97 -0.33
C ILE A 6 -1.27 17.47 -0.40
N VAL A 7 -2.01 17.66 0.69
CA VAL A 7 -3.43 17.34 0.71
C VAL A 7 -4.17 18.52 1.30
N GLU A 8 -4.86 19.29 0.46
CA GLU A 8 -5.79 20.33 0.92
C GLU A 8 -6.83 19.69 1.85
N GLU A 9 -6.86 20.14 3.11
CA GLU A 9 -7.85 19.71 4.08
C GLU A 9 -9.26 20.18 3.66
N GLY A 10 -10.29 19.39 3.95
CA GLY A 10 -11.69 19.73 3.63
C GLY A 10 -12.20 19.35 2.23
N VAL A 11 -11.34 18.93 1.30
CA VAL A 11 -11.78 18.47 -0.04
C VAL A 11 -12.33 17.05 0.00
N LYS A 12 -13.60 16.85 -0.41
CA LYS A 12 -14.26 15.54 -0.56
C LYS A 12 -13.71 14.81 -1.79
N ALA A 13 -13.38 13.53 -1.66
CA ALA A 13 -12.86 12.70 -2.74
C ALA A 13 -13.50 11.29 -2.69
N LEU A 14 -13.54 10.61 -3.83
CA LEU A 14 -14.06 9.23 -3.93
C LEU A 14 -13.17 8.21 -3.20
N GLY A 15 -11.86 8.47 -3.16
CA GLY A 15 -10.92 7.63 -2.44
C GLY A 15 -9.61 8.31 -2.10
N ARG A 16 -8.77 7.58 -1.38
CA ARG A 16 -7.47 8.01 -0.86
C ARG A 16 -6.43 6.99 -1.28
N HIS A 17 -5.36 7.46 -1.90
CA HIS A 17 -4.31 6.59 -2.43
C HIS A 17 -2.98 6.96 -1.79
N ILE A 18 -2.45 6.07 -0.96
CA ILE A 18 -1.11 6.23 -0.39
C ILE A 18 -0.13 5.48 -1.28
N ILE A 19 0.90 6.17 -1.76
CA ILE A 19 2.04 5.57 -2.45
C ILE A 19 3.22 5.58 -1.48
N VAL A 20 3.86 4.43 -1.33
CA VAL A 20 4.94 4.20 -0.37
C VAL A 20 6.17 3.68 -1.11
N GLU A 21 7.27 4.37 -0.91
CA GLU A 21 8.59 3.95 -1.35
C GLU A 21 9.36 3.48 -0.11
N ALA A 22 9.55 2.17 0.02
CA ALA A 22 10.20 1.54 1.18
C ALA A 22 11.63 1.10 0.80
N PHE A 23 12.63 1.70 1.44
CA PHE A 23 14.04 1.46 1.17
C PHE A 23 14.74 0.79 2.35
N ASP A 24 15.82 0.09 2.04
CA ASP A 24 16.67 -0.60 3.00
C ASP A 24 15.90 -1.68 3.80
N CYS A 25 14.99 -2.37 3.11
CA CYS A 25 14.21 -3.49 3.64
C CYS A 25 15.04 -4.78 3.71
N ASP A 26 14.57 -5.74 4.50
CA ASP A 26 15.16 -7.07 4.59
C ASP A 26 14.94 -7.90 3.31
N VAL A 27 16.03 -8.41 2.72
CA VAL A 27 16.03 -9.11 1.42
C VAL A 27 15.22 -10.41 1.46
N GLU A 28 15.28 -11.14 2.58
CA GLU A 28 14.54 -12.39 2.75
C GLU A 28 13.03 -12.12 2.78
N THR A 29 12.63 -11.08 3.53
CA THR A 29 11.22 -10.63 3.56
C THR A 29 10.74 -10.20 2.17
N LEU A 30 11.57 -9.51 1.39
CA LEU A 30 11.20 -9.06 0.04
C LEU A 30 11.08 -10.20 -1.00
N ASN A 31 11.66 -11.37 -0.72
CA ASN A 31 11.58 -12.57 -1.56
C ASN A 31 10.55 -13.59 -1.06
N ASP A 32 9.99 -13.42 0.13
CA ASP A 32 9.03 -14.35 0.70
C ASP A 32 7.60 -14.01 0.27
N THR A 33 7.15 -14.64 -0.81
CA THR A 33 5.80 -14.48 -1.36
C THR A 33 4.69 -14.72 -0.32
N GLU A 34 4.83 -15.68 0.60
CA GLU A 34 3.80 -15.99 1.60
C GLU A 34 3.73 -14.93 2.70
N THR A 35 4.89 -14.44 3.13
CA THR A 35 4.98 -13.31 4.08
C THR A 35 4.35 -12.06 3.47
N LEU A 36 4.68 -11.72 2.22
CA LEU A 36 4.12 -10.56 1.54
C LEU A 36 2.60 -10.71 1.30
N ARG A 37 2.13 -11.91 0.94
CA ARG A 37 0.69 -12.21 0.82
C ARG A 37 -0.03 -11.99 2.14
N SER A 38 0.46 -12.59 3.21
CA SER A 38 -0.13 -12.46 4.56
C SER A 38 -0.14 -11.01 5.02
N MET A 39 0.93 -10.27 4.76
CA MET A 39 1.04 -8.84 5.06
C MET A 39 -0.06 -8.03 4.35
N LEU A 40 -0.24 -8.20 3.03
CA LEU A 40 -1.25 -7.43 2.30
C LEU A 40 -2.68 -7.79 2.75
N LEU A 41 -2.99 -9.08 2.97
CA LEU A 41 -4.31 -9.50 3.46
C LEU A 41 -4.62 -8.93 4.85
N ASN A 42 -3.63 -8.88 5.74
CA ASN A 42 -3.79 -8.29 7.06
C ASN A 42 -3.87 -6.76 7.00
N ALA A 43 -3.16 -6.11 6.07
CA ALA A 43 -3.29 -4.69 5.81
C ALA A 43 -4.72 -4.31 5.34
N VAL A 44 -5.32 -5.13 4.47
CA VAL A 44 -6.73 -4.97 4.05
C VAL A 44 -7.67 -5.04 5.26
N LYS A 45 -7.49 -6.03 6.15
CA LYS A 45 -8.27 -6.16 7.39
C LYS A 45 -8.10 -4.94 8.30
N ALA A 46 -6.86 -4.50 8.51
CA ALA A 46 -6.54 -3.35 9.36
C ALA A 46 -7.17 -2.04 8.85
N ALA A 47 -7.28 -1.89 7.53
CA ALA A 47 -7.91 -0.74 6.88
C ALA A 47 -9.44 -0.84 6.76
N ASN A 48 -10.08 -1.86 7.33
CA ASN A 48 -11.52 -2.11 7.25
C ASN A 48 -12.01 -2.21 5.80
N MET A 49 -11.29 -2.97 4.97
CA MET A 49 -11.61 -3.23 3.58
C MET A 49 -12.03 -4.68 3.35
N THR A 50 -12.73 -4.94 2.25
CA THR A 50 -13.19 -6.28 1.87
C THR A 50 -12.41 -6.78 0.67
N VAL A 51 -11.75 -7.92 0.82
CA VAL A 51 -11.05 -8.63 -0.27
C VAL A 51 -12.05 -9.11 -1.31
N CYS A 52 -11.77 -8.86 -2.58
CA CYS A 52 -12.46 -9.42 -3.73
C CYS A 52 -11.64 -10.52 -4.42
N GLY A 53 -10.32 -10.44 -4.36
CA GLY A 53 -9.40 -11.45 -4.91
C GLY A 53 -7.96 -11.03 -4.72
N GLU A 54 -7.03 -11.95 -4.99
CA GLU A 54 -5.59 -11.68 -4.91
C GLU A 54 -4.82 -12.39 -6.02
N VAL A 55 -3.68 -11.82 -6.40
CA VAL A 55 -2.71 -12.42 -7.32
C VAL A 55 -1.31 -12.11 -6.83
N PHE A 56 -0.46 -13.12 -6.80
CA PHE A 56 0.95 -12.99 -6.46
C PHE A 56 1.79 -13.75 -7.47
N HIS A 57 2.89 -13.15 -7.89
CA HIS A 57 3.85 -13.73 -8.82
C HIS A 57 5.26 -13.50 -8.30
N GLU A 58 5.99 -14.60 -8.13
CA GLU A 58 7.41 -14.61 -7.80
C GLU A 58 8.22 -14.64 -9.09
N PHE A 59 9.21 -13.76 -9.19
CA PHE A 59 10.11 -13.67 -10.33
C PHE A 59 11.42 -14.42 -10.07
N SER A 60 12.07 -14.83 -11.15
CA SER A 60 13.42 -15.39 -11.11
C SER A 60 14.42 -14.37 -11.65
N PRO A 61 15.57 -14.14 -10.99
CA PRO A 61 16.07 -14.84 -9.81
C PRO A 61 15.52 -14.37 -8.45
N HIS A 62 14.80 -13.25 -8.38
CA HIS A 62 14.24 -12.69 -7.15
C HIS A 62 13.12 -11.70 -7.45
N GLY A 63 12.37 -11.35 -6.40
CA GLY A 63 11.34 -10.31 -6.42
C GLY A 63 9.92 -10.86 -6.55
N VAL A 64 8.97 -10.08 -6.06
CA VAL A 64 7.56 -10.45 -5.98
C VAL A 64 6.70 -9.28 -6.43
N THR A 65 5.70 -9.56 -7.27
CA THR A 65 4.56 -8.66 -7.47
C THR A 65 3.33 -9.28 -6.83
N GLY A 66 2.65 -8.51 -5.99
CA GLY A 66 1.42 -8.90 -5.31
C GLY A 66 0.36 -7.83 -5.45
N VAL A 67 -0.89 -8.24 -5.69
CA VAL A 67 -2.05 -7.34 -5.72
C VAL A 67 -3.21 -8.01 -4.98
N VAL A 68 -3.76 -7.31 -4.00
CA VAL A 68 -5.04 -7.65 -3.38
C VAL A 68 -6.09 -6.67 -3.87
N VAL A 69 -7.03 -7.18 -4.67
CA VAL A 69 -8.18 -6.42 -5.13
C VAL A 69 -9.19 -6.34 -3.99
N VAL A 70 -9.67 -5.13 -3.70
CA VAL A 70 -10.72 -4.88 -2.72
C VAL A 70 -11.91 -4.22 -3.42
N LYS A 71 -13.05 -4.08 -2.72
CA LYS A 71 -14.19 -3.36 -3.28
C LYS A 71 -13.76 -1.95 -3.75
N GLU A 72 -13.86 -1.73 -5.06
CA GLU A 72 -13.63 -0.44 -5.74
C GLU A 72 -12.19 0.12 -5.69
N SER A 73 -11.18 -0.66 -5.26
CA SER A 73 -9.77 -0.21 -5.16
C SER A 73 -8.79 -1.40 -5.04
N HIS A 74 -7.58 -1.20 -4.52
CA HIS A 74 -6.54 -2.25 -4.40
C HIS A 74 -5.45 -1.90 -3.37
N ILE A 75 -4.75 -2.93 -2.90
CA ILE A 75 -3.39 -2.78 -2.35
C ILE A 75 -2.44 -3.59 -3.22
N SER A 76 -1.33 -3.01 -3.67
CA SER A 76 -0.29 -3.72 -4.43
C SER A 76 1.11 -3.50 -3.87
N ILE A 77 1.98 -4.45 -4.14
CA ILE A 77 3.40 -4.41 -3.82
C ILE A 77 4.23 -4.92 -4.99
N HIS A 78 5.35 -4.25 -5.24
CA HIS A 78 6.42 -4.69 -6.13
C HIS A 78 7.73 -4.64 -5.38
N THR A 79 8.47 -5.74 -5.33
CA THR A 79 9.76 -5.81 -4.62
C THR A 79 10.93 -5.95 -5.57
N TRP A 80 12.04 -5.31 -5.20
CA TRP A 80 13.36 -5.46 -5.80
C TRP A 80 14.37 -5.76 -4.69
N PRO A 81 14.49 -7.05 -4.29
CA PRO A 81 15.37 -7.47 -3.20
C PRO A 81 16.84 -7.09 -3.41
N GLU A 82 17.32 -7.11 -4.65
CA GLU A 82 18.67 -6.70 -5.03
C GLU A 82 18.97 -5.21 -4.75
N TYR A 83 17.93 -4.39 -4.61
CA TYR A 83 18.02 -2.98 -4.20
C TYR A 83 17.49 -2.74 -2.77
N CYS A 84 17.17 -3.80 -2.03
CA CYS A 84 16.53 -3.71 -0.71
C CYS A 84 15.28 -2.80 -0.74
N TYR A 85 14.49 -2.88 -1.82
CA TYR A 85 13.45 -1.90 -2.15
C TYR A 85 12.08 -2.55 -2.35
N ALA A 86 11.03 -1.86 -1.91
CA ALA A 86 9.64 -2.17 -2.27
C ALA A 86 8.85 -0.90 -2.60
N SER A 87 8.05 -0.97 -3.66
CA SER A 87 7.02 0.01 -4.00
C SER A 87 5.66 -0.54 -3.60
N ILE A 88 4.86 0.27 -2.90
CA ILE A 88 3.55 -0.14 -2.40
C ILE A 88 2.50 0.93 -2.72
N ASP A 89 1.37 0.49 -3.28
CA ASP A 89 0.18 1.30 -3.50
C ASP A 89 -0.93 0.83 -2.54
N ILE A 90 -1.49 1.76 -1.77
CA ILE A 90 -2.61 1.52 -0.84
C ILE A 90 -3.76 2.43 -1.24
N PHE A 91 -4.62 1.94 -2.13
CA PHE A 91 -5.78 2.66 -2.59
C PHE A 91 -7.01 2.17 -1.86
N THR A 92 -7.73 3.09 -1.20
CA THR A 92 -8.99 2.79 -0.52
C THR A 92 -10.09 3.76 -0.94
N CYS A 93 -11.33 3.28 -0.94
CA CYS A 93 -12.53 4.06 -1.25
C CYS A 93 -13.43 4.18 -0.01
N GLY A 94 -14.24 5.25 0.02
CA GLY A 94 -15.21 5.50 1.08
C GLY A 94 -14.62 5.93 2.43
N ASN A 95 -15.44 6.58 3.26
CA ASN A 95 -15.02 7.10 4.56
C ASN A 95 -14.92 6.02 5.67
N TYR A 96 -15.37 4.81 5.40
CA TYR A 96 -15.33 3.68 6.34
C TYR A 96 -13.96 2.99 6.39
N SER A 97 -13.11 3.22 5.39
CA SER A 97 -11.78 2.64 5.28
C SER A 97 -10.70 3.61 5.77
N ASN A 98 -9.58 3.08 6.26
CA ASN A 98 -8.43 3.90 6.67
C ASN A 98 -7.13 3.39 6.03
N PRO A 99 -6.64 4.03 4.95
CA PRO A 99 -5.43 3.60 4.25
C PRO A 99 -4.19 3.66 5.15
N TRP A 100 -4.15 4.56 6.14
CA TRP A 100 -3.02 4.67 7.07
C TRP A 100 -2.92 3.48 8.03
N LYS A 101 -4.01 2.74 8.26
CA LYS A 101 -3.96 1.50 9.04
C LYS A 101 -3.32 0.36 8.25
N ALA A 102 -3.62 0.26 6.95
CA ALA A 102 -2.90 -0.65 6.05
C ALA A 102 -1.41 -0.29 5.98
N TYR A 103 -1.10 1.00 5.81
CA TYR A 103 0.28 1.50 5.79
C TYR A 103 1.06 1.10 7.05
N GLN A 104 0.49 1.31 8.25
CA GLN A 104 1.14 0.94 9.51
C GLN A 104 1.51 -0.54 9.54
N HIS A 105 0.58 -1.41 9.14
CA HIS A 105 0.80 -2.85 9.12
C HIS A 105 1.93 -3.24 8.14
N ILE A 106 1.93 -2.65 6.94
CA ILE A 106 2.95 -2.93 5.91
C ILE A 106 4.35 -2.49 6.39
N VAL A 107 4.46 -1.32 7.01
CA VAL A 107 5.74 -0.81 7.52
C VAL A 107 6.26 -1.65 8.70
N GLU A 108 5.38 -2.14 9.56
CA GLU A 108 5.74 -3.04 10.67
C GLU A 108 6.32 -4.37 10.18
N THR A 109 5.84 -4.88 9.04
CA THR A 109 6.36 -6.10 8.42
C THR A 109 7.66 -5.83 7.65
N LEU A 110 7.70 -4.86 6.75
CA LEU A 110 8.86 -4.60 5.88
C LEU A 110 10.05 -3.97 6.61
N LYS A 111 9.79 -3.26 7.71
CA LYS A 111 10.79 -2.57 8.55
C LYS A 111 11.84 -1.75 7.75
N PRO A 112 11.42 -0.90 6.80
CA PRO A 112 12.35 -0.09 6.02
C PRO A 112 13.13 0.87 6.92
N LYS A 113 14.41 1.10 6.63
CA LYS A 113 15.19 2.13 7.34
C LYS A 113 14.90 3.53 6.81
N ARG A 114 14.49 3.63 5.55
CA ARG A 114 14.09 4.89 4.92
C ARG A 114 12.80 4.70 4.16
N ILE A 115 11.89 5.68 4.31
CA ILE A 115 10.57 5.64 3.68
C ILE A 115 10.23 7.00 3.10
N GLN A 116 9.61 7.00 1.92
CA GLN A 116 8.92 8.16 1.36
C GLN A 116 7.45 7.79 1.16
N VAL A 117 6.57 8.72 1.49
CA VAL A 117 5.12 8.47 1.46
C VAL A 117 4.43 9.70 0.90
N MET A 118 3.55 9.49 -0.07
CA MET A 118 2.64 10.51 -0.56
C MET A 118 1.20 10.01 -0.48
N GLU A 119 0.27 10.91 -0.21
CA GLU A 119 -1.15 10.62 -0.26
C GLU A 119 -1.81 11.46 -1.35
N LEU A 120 -2.53 10.80 -2.26
CA LEU A 120 -3.33 11.42 -3.30
C LEU A 120 -4.82 11.26 -3.02
N LYS A 121 -5.58 12.34 -3.20
CA LYS A 121 -7.04 12.29 -3.28
C LYS A 121 -7.46 11.84 -4.68
N ARG A 122 -8.22 10.75 -4.77
CA ARG A 122 -8.71 10.20 -6.04
C ARG A 122 -10.18 10.61 -6.23
N GLY A 123 -10.50 11.18 -7.38
CA GLY A 123 -11.86 11.63 -7.69
C GLY A 123 -12.32 12.77 -6.79
N VAL A 124 -11.59 13.88 -6.78
CA VAL A 124 -11.99 15.10 -6.05
C VAL A 124 -13.34 15.60 -6.54
N LEU A 125 -14.29 15.73 -5.63
CA LEU A 125 -15.65 16.21 -5.90
C LEU A 125 -15.70 17.71 -5.64
N LYS A 126 -16.32 18.46 -6.56
CA LYS A 126 -16.58 19.89 -6.36
C LYS A 126 -17.62 20.08 -5.24
N PRO A 127 -17.53 21.15 -4.43
CA PRO A 127 -18.58 21.49 -3.48
C PRO A 127 -19.91 21.71 -4.22
N GLY A 128 -20.98 21.01 -3.82
CA GLY A 128 -22.35 21.27 -4.29
C GLY A 128 -22.90 20.39 -5.42
N GLY A 129 -22.30 19.23 -5.71
CA GLY A 129 -22.83 18.23 -6.65
C GLY A 129 -23.39 17.00 -5.96
#